data_AF-A0A6A6X279-F1
#
_entry.id   AF-A0A6A6X279-F1
#
_cell.length_a   1.000
_cell.length_b   1.000
_cell.length_c   1.000
_cell.angle_alpha   90.00
_cell.angle_beta   90.00
_cell.angle_gamma   90.00
#
_symmetry.space_group_name_H-M   'P 1'
#
loop_
_entity.id
_entity.type
_entity.pdbx_description
1 polymer ?
#
loop_
_entity_poly.entity_id
_entity_poly.type
_entity_poly.pdbx_seq_one_letter_code
_entity_poly.pdbx_strand_id
1 'polypeptide(L)'
;MKFSTPFLILATIATTQARVLYTRAPQANSQAFTGALGGIAATPVVDSGNADRPFSVKGDTFVNIGAALQRSCDQQFNACANVANAGGAAFSTQECSAQKDACSAAN
;
A
#
# COMPACT_ATOMS: atom_id res chain seq x y z
N MET A 1 -3.83 13.77 -72.17
CA MET A 1 -3.94 14.59 -70.93
C MET A 1 -4.53 13.68 -69.86
N LYS A 2 -4.14 13.60 -68.60
CA LYS A 2 -3.03 14.11 -67.79
C LYS A 2 -3.29 13.50 -66.38
N PHE A 3 -2.34 12.71 -65.87
CA PHE A 3 -2.02 12.36 -64.47
C PHE A 3 -3.01 11.65 -63.49
N SER A 4 -2.52 10.50 -63.00
CA SER A 4 -2.23 10.14 -61.59
C SER A 4 -3.34 9.77 -60.58
N THR A 5 -3.27 8.51 -60.15
CA THR A 5 -3.58 7.92 -58.81
C THR A 5 -2.96 8.77 -57.66
N PRO A 6 -3.45 8.74 -56.39
CA PRO A 6 -3.40 7.52 -55.57
C PRO A 6 -4.55 7.26 -54.57
N PHE A 7 -4.67 5.98 -54.24
CA PHE A 7 -5.20 5.43 -52.99
C PHE A 7 -4.91 6.32 -51.77
N LEU A 8 -5.94 6.62 -50.98
CA LEU A 8 -5.81 7.10 -49.61
C LEU A 8 -6.50 6.10 -48.69
N ILE A 9 -5.69 5.20 -48.14
CA ILE A 9 -6.04 4.29 -47.06
C ILE A 9 -6.19 5.15 -45.79
N LEU A 10 -7.41 5.33 -45.31
CA LEU A 10 -7.68 5.95 -44.02
C LEU A 10 -7.71 4.85 -42.94
N ALA A 11 -6.53 4.49 -42.42
CA ALA A 11 -6.44 3.65 -41.23
C ALA A 11 -6.77 4.51 -40.00
N THR A 12 -8.03 4.45 -39.55
CA THR A 12 -8.42 5.04 -38.26
C THR A 12 -7.83 4.19 -37.14
N ILE A 13 -6.75 4.69 -36.53
CA ILE A 13 -6.16 4.11 -35.32
C ILE A 13 -7.18 4.29 -34.19
N ALA A 14 -7.84 3.20 -33.81
CA ALA A 14 -8.62 3.14 -32.57
C ALA A 14 -7.64 3.17 -31.39
N THR A 15 -7.47 4.33 -30.75
CA THR A 15 -6.80 4.43 -29.46
C THR A 15 -7.71 3.89 -28.36
N THR A 16 -7.89 2.57 -28.32
CA THR A 16 -8.49 1.91 -27.16
C THR A 16 -7.59 2.15 -25.95
N GLN A 17 -8.06 3.02 -25.05
CA GLN A 17 -7.44 3.29 -23.76
C GLN A 17 -7.37 1.98 -22.97
N ALA A 18 -6.19 1.37 -22.92
CA ALA A 18 -5.90 0.12 -22.21
C ALA A 18 -5.83 0.31 -20.68
N ARG A 19 -6.84 0.94 -20.07
CA ARG A 19 -6.92 1.14 -18.60
C ARG A 19 -7.80 0.12 -17.87
N VAL A 20 -8.31 -0.90 -18.54
CA VAL A 20 -9.34 -1.78 -17.95
C VAL A 20 -8.81 -3.13 -17.44
N LEU A 21 -7.54 -3.51 -17.65
CA LEU A 21 -7.04 -4.81 -17.19
C LEU A 21 -5.66 -4.75 -16.51
N TYR A 22 -5.43 -3.76 -15.65
CA TYR A 22 -4.41 -3.93 -14.63
C TYR A 22 -5.03 -4.70 -13.47
N THR A 23 -4.98 -6.03 -13.54
CA THR A 23 -4.83 -6.82 -12.31
C THR A 23 -3.67 -6.18 -11.56
N ARG A 24 -3.94 -5.40 -10.51
CA ARG A 24 -2.88 -4.79 -9.68
C ARG A 24 -2.00 -5.96 -9.25
N ALA A 25 -0.79 -6.03 -9.81
CA ALA A 25 0.23 -6.90 -9.26
C ALA A 25 0.31 -6.61 -7.76
N PRO A 26 0.49 -7.63 -6.89
CA PRO A 26 0.59 -7.41 -5.47
C PRO A 26 1.59 -6.27 -5.22
N GLN A 27 1.08 -5.17 -4.67
CA GLN A 27 1.86 -3.95 -4.51
C GLN A 27 2.94 -4.24 -3.47
N ALA A 28 4.19 -3.94 -3.80
CA ALA A 28 5.30 -4.21 -2.91
C ALA A 28 5.11 -3.45 -1.59
N ASN A 29 5.15 -4.18 -0.48
CA ASN A 29 5.06 -3.59 0.86
C ASN A 29 6.37 -2.89 1.20
N SER A 30 6.32 -1.60 1.54
CA SER A 30 7.51 -0.83 1.97
C SER A 30 7.84 -1.00 3.46
N GLN A 31 6.98 -1.67 4.24
CA GLN A 31 7.22 -1.97 5.65
C GLN A 31 8.16 -3.18 5.78
N ALA A 32 9.32 -2.99 6.44
CA ALA A 32 10.33 -4.03 6.62
C ALA A 32 10.15 -4.87 7.89
N PHE A 33 9.44 -4.34 8.89
CA PHE A 33 9.19 -5.06 10.15
C PHE A 33 8.20 -6.22 9.95
N THR A 34 8.63 -7.42 10.35
CA THR A 34 7.85 -8.66 10.22
C THR A 34 7.31 -9.20 11.54
N GLY A 35 7.65 -8.56 12.67
CA GLY A 35 7.14 -8.96 13.99
C GLY A 35 5.62 -8.85 14.06
N ALA A 36 4.99 -9.84 14.69
CA ALA A 36 3.53 -9.98 14.73
C ALA A 36 3.06 -10.66 16.03
N LEU A 37 3.13 -9.96 17.18
CA LEU A 37 2.62 -10.49 18.45
C LEU A 37 1.12 -10.81 18.30
N GLY A 38 0.71 -11.98 18.77
CA GLY A 38 -0.66 -12.44 18.59
C GLY A 38 -1.09 -12.63 17.13
N GLY A 39 -0.14 -12.74 16.19
CA GLY A 39 -0.43 -12.81 14.75
C GLY A 39 -0.76 -11.46 14.09
N ILE A 40 -0.52 -10.35 14.80
CA ILE A 40 -0.93 -9.01 14.35
C ILE A 40 0.28 -8.31 13.73
N ALA A 41 0.40 -8.43 12.42
CA ALA A 41 1.46 -7.81 11.64
C ALA A 41 1.24 -6.31 11.42
N ALA A 42 2.31 -5.60 11.06
CA ALA A 42 2.22 -4.21 10.64
C ALA A 42 1.37 -4.07 9.38
N THR A 43 0.57 -3.01 9.30
CA THR A 43 -0.28 -2.81 8.12
C THR A 43 0.60 -2.44 6.92
N PRO A 44 0.43 -3.10 5.75
CA PRO A 44 1.29 -2.82 4.61
C PRO A 44 1.24 -1.35 4.18
N VAL A 45 2.42 -0.83 3.82
CA VAL A 45 2.57 0.44 3.11
C VAL A 45 2.70 0.11 1.64
N VAL A 46 1.72 0.53 0.84
CA VAL A 46 1.66 0.24 -0.60
C VAL A 46 1.56 1.53 -1.42
N ASP A 47 1.81 1.43 -2.72
CA ASP A 47 1.58 2.53 -3.65
C ASP A 47 0.09 2.93 -3.67
N SER A 48 -0.23 4.21 -3.57
CA SER A 48 -1.62 4.69 -3.54
C SER A 48 -2.25 4.83 -4.93
N GLY A 49 -1.44 4.86 -5.99
CA GLY A 49 -1.80 5.25 -7.35
C GLY A 49 -1.88 6.76 -7.56
N ASN A 50 -1.57 7.59 -6.55
CA ASN A 50 -1.59 9.04 -6.62
C ASN A 50 -0.17 9.61 -6.44
N ALA A 51 0.36 10.26 -7.47
CA ALA A 51 1.70 10.84 -7.46
C ALA A 51 1.92 11.91 -6.38
N ASP A 52 0.88 12.66 -5.99
CA ASP A 52 0.98 13.71 -4.95
C ASP A 52 1.01 13.13 -3.53
N ARG A 53 0.48 11.92 -3.34
CA ARG A 53 0.42 11.21 -2.05
C ARG A 53 0.70 9.71 -2.27
N PRO A 54 1.93 9.32 -2.63
CA PRO A 54 2.21 8.02 -3.23
C PRO A 54 2.12 6.84 -2.26
N PHE A 55 2.12 7.07 -0.94
CA PHE A 55 2.10 5.99 0.04
C PHE A 55 0.68 5.81 0.61
N SER A 56 0.22 4.57 0.76
CA SER A 56 -1.09 4.22 1.30
C SER A 56 -0.97 3.17 2.40
N VAL A 57 -1.70 3.39 3.50
CA VAL A 57 -1.81 2.47 4.65
C VAL A 57 -3.28 2.34 5.02
N LYS A 58 -3.90 1.21 4.67
CA LYS A 58 -5.34 0.96 4.91
C LYS A 58 -6.27 2.07 4.40
N GLY A 59 -5.91 2.71 3.28
CA GLY A 59 -6.69 3.79 2.66
C GLY A 59 -6.29 5.20 3.11
N ASP A 60 -5.53 5.35 4.20
CA ASP A 60 -4.88 6.62 4.54
C ASP A 60 -3.71 6.83 3.57
N THR A 61 -3.61 7.99 2.92
CA THR A 61 -2.48 8.29 2.01
C THR A 61 -1.50 9.31 2.57
N PHE A 62 -0.24 9.27 2.14
CA PHE A 62 0.83 10.09 2.70
C PHE A 62 1.74 10.58 1.59
N VAL A 63 2.25 11.81 1.77
CA VAL A 63 3.28 12.38 0.91
C VAL A 63 4.65 11.80 1.28
N ASN A 64 4.90 11.55 2.57
CA ASN A 64 6.19 11.11 3.11
C ASN A 64 6.12 9.65 3.56
N ILE A 65 7.13 8.85 3.19
CA ILE A 65 7.18 7.42 3.52
C ILE A 65 7.31 7.17 5.02
N GLY A 66 8.08 7.97 5.76
CA GLY A 66 8.23 7.83 7.20
C GLY A 66 6.91 8.03 7.95
N ALA A 67 6.07 8.98 7.50
CA ALA A 67 4.73 9.17 8.05
C ALA A 67 3.83 7.94 7.80
N ALA A 68 3.92 7.33 6.62
CA ALA A 68 3.20 6.10 6.30
C ALA A 68 3.68 4.92 7.16
N LEU A 69 5.00 4.75 7.32
CA LEU A 69 5.59 3.68 8.13
C LEU A 69 5.19 3.83 9.61
N GLN A 70 5.21 5.04 10.15
CA GLN A 70 4.74 5.31 11.50
C GLN A 70 3.25 4.96 11.66
N ARG A 71 2.40 5.37 10.70
CA ARG A 71 0.98 4.99 10.69
C ARG A 71 0.80 3.47 10.68
N SER A 72 1.61 2.75 9.91
CA SER A 72 1.62 1.30 9.85
C SER A 72 1.90 0.67 11.22
N CYS A 73 2.92 1.16 11.95
CA CYS A 73 3.25 0.71 13.30
C CYS A 73 2.16 1.09 14.32
N ASP A 74 1.56 2.28 14.22
CA ASP A 74 0.44 2.69 15.07
C ASP A 74 -0.80 1.80 14.86
N GLN A 75 -1.11 1.45 13.62
CA GLN A 75 -2.22 0.54 13.31
C GLN A 75 -1.98 -0.87 13.85
N GLN A 76 -0.73 -1.35 13.81
CA GLN A 76 -0.32 -2.61 14.44
C GLN A 76 -0.55 -2.58 15.95
N PHE A 77 -0.05 -1.53 16.61
CA PHE A 77 -0.21 -1.35 18.05
C PHE A 77 -1.68 -1.35 18.45
N ASN A 78 -2.52 -0.57 17.76
CA ASN A 78 -3.94 -0.48 18.08
C ASN A 78 -4.65 -1.83 17.92
N ALA A 79 -4.34 -2.58 16.87
CA ALA A 79 -4.89 -3.93 16.67
C ALA A 79 -4.42 -4.90 17.77
N CYS A 80 -3.12 -4.86 18.13
CA CYS A 80 -2.55 -5.65 19.22
C CYS A 80 -3.19 -5.31 20.57
N ALA A 81 -3.27 -4.02 20.89
CA ALA A 81 -3.84 -3.53 22.14
C ALA A 81 -5.33 -3.89 22.25
N ASN A 82 -6.09 -3.86 21.15
CA ASN A 82 -7.47 -4.31 21.15
C ASN A 82 -7.60 -5.79 21.53
N VAL A 83 -6.71 -6.67 21.03
CA VAL A 83 -6.71 -8.09 21.40
C VAL A 83 -6.28 -8.28 22.85
N ALA A 84 -5.23 -7.60 23.30
CA ALA A 84 -4.80 -7.64 24.70
C ALA A 84 -5.92 -7.19 25.66
N ASN A 85 -6.62 -6.11 25.31
CA ASN A 85 -7.71 -5.53 26.11
C ASN A 85 -9.02 -6.33 26.05
N ALA A 86 -9.25 -7.12 25.00
CA ALA A 86 -10.42 -7.98 24.90
C ALA A 86 -10.44 -9.11 25.94
N GLY A 87 -9.29 -9.39 26.57
CA GLY A 87 -9.11 -10.47 27.54
C GLY A 87 -8.81 -11.81 26.87
N GLY A 88 -8.13 -12.70 27.60
CA GLY A 88 -7.76 -14.04 27.11
C GLY A 88 -6.55 -14.08 26.17
N ALA A 89 -5.93 -12.95 25.86
CA ALA A 89 -4.63 -12.90 25.19
C ALA A 89 -3.52 -13.38 26.15
N ALA A 90 -2.53 -14.09 25.63
CA ALA A 90 -1.34 -14.51 26.37
C ALA A 90 -0.29 -13.39 26.51
N PHE A 91 -0.63 -12.16 26.10
CA PHE A 91 0.25 -11.00 26.07
C PHE A 91 -0.51 -9.74 26.50
N SER A 92 0.25 -8.73 26.90
CA SER A 92 -0.22 -7.46 27.44
C SER A 92 -0.14 -6.32 26.43
N THR A 93 -0.82 -5.21 26.72
CA THR A 93 -0.67 -3.95 25.98
C THR A 93 0.74 -3.38 26.05
N GLN A 94 1.50 -3.69 27.11
CA GLN A 94 2.91 -3.29 27.22
C GLN A 94 3.79 -4.03 26.22
N GLU A 95 3.54 -5.31 25.97
CA GLU A 95 4.23 -6.06 24.91
C GLU A 95 3.82 -5.56 23.52
N CYS A 96 2.56 -5.15 23.32
CA CYS A 96 2.16 -4.45 22.11
C CYS A 96 2.95 -3.14 21.90
N SER A 97 3.19 -2.38 22.97
CA SER A 97 4.01 -1.16 22.90
C SER A 97 5.46 -1.48 22.55
N ALA A 98 6.04 -2.54 23.13
CA ALA A 98 7.39 -2.97 22.79
C ALA A 98 7.49 -3.41 21.31
N GLN A 99 6.48 -4.09 20.77
CA GLN A 99 6.42 -4.41 19.34
C GLN A 99 6.32 -3.14 18.48
N LYS A 100 5.53 -2.14 18.91
CA LYS A 100 5.46 -0.84 18.23
C LYS A 100 6.82 -0.16 18.18
N ASP A 101 7.54 -0.13 19.30
CA ASP A 101 8.88 0.50 19.36
C ASP A 101 9.87 -0.23 18.44
N ALA A 102 9.82 -1.57 18.42
CA ALA A 102 10.60 -2.37 17.48
C ALA A 102 10.22 -2.12 16.02
N CYS A 103 8.93 -1.95 15.73
CA CYS A 103 8.43 -1.58 14.40
C CYS A 103 8.95 -0.20 13.99
N SER A 104 8.84 0.81 14.86
CA SER A 104 9.33 2.16 14.57
C SER A 104 10.85 2.20 14.42
N ALA A 105 11.61 1.39 15.16
CA ALA A 105 13.06 1.33 15.06
C ALA A 105 13.57 0.61 13.79
N ALA A 106 12.74 -0.25 13.19
CA ALA A 106 13.09 -1.00 11.98
C ALA A 106 12.84 -0.21 10.67
N ASN A 107 12.29 1.00 10.76
CA ASN A 107 11.86 1.84 9.63
C ASN A 107 12.52 3.21 9.66
#